data_AF-A0A958VC82-F1
#
_entry.id   AF-A0A958VC82-F1
#
_cell.length_a   1.000
_cell.length_b   1.000
_cell.length_c   1.000
_cell.angle_alpha   90.00
_cell.angle_beta   90.00
_cell.angle_gamma   90.00
#
_symmetry.space_group_name_H-M   'P 1'
#
loop_
_entity.id
_entity.type
_entity.pdbx_description
1 polymer ?
#
loop_
_entity_poly.entity_id
_entity_poly.type
_entity_poly.pdbx_seq_one_letter_code
_entity_poly.pdbx_strand_id
1 'polypeptide(L)' 'MQNIGLIIGSLIQIAGGIYLALLFGRAITPNFKDDEKREYYLKLKKNHGSKLVILGALLIAFGVFQLVRGLFF' A
#
# COMPACT_ATOMS: atom_id res chain seq x y z
N MET A 1 14.25 17.35 15.22
CA MET A 1 12.90 17.31 14.62
C MET A 1 12.85 16.68 13.23
N GLN A 2 13.94 16.70 12.42
CA GLN A 2 13.96 16.10 11.07
C GLN A 2 13.71 14.57 11.03
N ASN A 3 14.24 13.81 12.00
CA ASN A 3 14.13 12.35 11.98
C ASN A 3 12.71 11.83 12.28
N ILE A 4 11.93 12.56 13.08
CA ILE A 4 10.55 12.18 13.44
C ILE A 4 9.63 12.24 12.22
N GLY A 5 9.77 13.27 11.38
CA GLY A 5 9.00 13.39 10.14
C GLY A 5 9.30 12.27 9.14
N LEU A 6 10.58 11.88 9.02
CA LEU A 6 11.01 10.75 8.18
C LEU A 6 10.46 9.42 8.69
N ILE A 7 10.51 9.17 10.01
CA ILE A 7 9.98 7.94 10.62
C ILE A 7 8.47 7.84 10.40
N ILE A 8 7.70 8.89 10.68
CA ILE A 8 6.24 8.91 10.50
C ILE A 8 5.87 8.73 9.02
N GLY A 9 6.53 9.47 8.12
CA GLY A 9 6.30 9.34 6.68
C GLY A 9 6.58 7.94 6.15
N SER A 10 7.64 7.31 6.64
CA SER A 10 8.01 5.93 6.29
C SER A 10 6.99 4.91 6.78
N LEU A 11 6.49 5.07 8.00
CA LEU A 11 5.43 4.22 8.56
C LEU A 11 4.13 4.32 7.75
N ILE A 12 3.75 5.54 7.33
CA ILE A 12 2.58 5.75 6.47
C ILE A 12 2.78 5.07 5.11
N GLN A 13 3.96 5.19 4.50
CA GLN A 13 4.26 4.52 3.23
C GLN A 13 4.17 3.00 3.34
N ILE A 14 4.74 2.41 4.40
CA ILE A 14 4.68 0.97 4.65
C ILE A 14 3.23 0.53 4.84
N ALA A 15 2.47 1.24 5.69
CA ALA A 15 1.07 0.91 5.93
C ALA A 15 0.23 0.98 4.65
N GLY A 16 0.42 2.02 3.83
CA GLY A 16 -0.25 2.18 2.53
C GLY A 16 0.13 1.07 1.54
N GLY A 17 1.42 0.70 1.50
CA GLY A 17 1.90 -0.38 0.64
C GLY A 17 1.34 -1.75 1.05
N ILE A 18 1.30 -2.04 2.36
CA ILE A 18 0.65 -3.25 2.91
C ILE A 18 -0.83 -3.26 2.54
N TYR A 19 -1.54 -2.16 2.73
CA TYR A 19 -2.95 -2.06 2.40
C TYR A 19 -3.21 -2.35 0.92
N LEU A 20 -2.43 -1.76 0.01
CA LEU A 20 -2.54 -2.02 -1.44
C LEU A 20 -2.26 -3.49 -1.78
N ALA A 21 -1.20 -4.06 -1.22
CA ALA A 21 -0.82 -5.45 -1.45
C ALA A 21 -1.92 -6.41 -0.97
N LEU A 22 -2.51 -6.17 0.20
CA LEU A 22 -3.59 -7.00 0.73
C LEU A 22 -4.89 -6.87 -0.08
N LEU A 23 -5.26 -5.64 -0.43
CA LEU A 23 -6.49 -5.34 -1.15
C LEU A 23 -6.47 -5.89 -2.58
N PHE A 24 -5.34 -5.77 -3.28
CA PHE A 24 -5.23 -6.21 -4.69
C PHE A 24 -4.61 -7.60 -4.86
N GLY A 25 -3.86 -8.08 -3.87
CA GLY A 25 -3.19 -9.39 -3.84
C GLY A 25 -4.08 -10.57 -3.46
N ARG A 26 -5.41 -10.39 -3.47
CA ARG A 26 -6.43 -11.41 -3.11
C ARG A 26 -6.48 -11.82 -1.63
N ALA A 27 -5.77 -11.14 -0.74
CA ALA A 27 -5.83 -11.42 0.70
C ALA A 27 -7.07 -10.80 1.37
N ILE A 28 -7.49 -9.62 0.92
CA ILE A 28 -8.69 -8.93 1.42
C ILE A 28 -9.65 -8.70 0.27
N THR A 29 -10.91 -9.09 0.46
CA THR A 29 -12.00 -8.70 -0.43
C THR A 29 -12.90 -7.73 0.31
N PRO A 30 -12.93 -6.44 -0.08
CA PRO A 30 -13.79 -5.45 0.56
C PRO A 30 -15.26 -5.83 0.40
N ASN A 31 -16.03 -5.67 1.48
CA ASN A 31 -17.46 -5.87 1.47
C ASN A 31 -18.14 -4.59 0.96
N PHE A 32 -18.66 -4.62 -0.27
CA PHE A 32 -19.37 -3.49 -0.85
C PHE A 32 -20.87 -3.64 -0.58
N LYS A 33 -21.49 -2.59 -0.05
CA LYS A 33 -22.96 -2.50 0.11
C LYS A 33 -23.69 -2.18 -1.19
N ASP A 34 -22.95 -1.84 -2.24
CA ASP A 34 -23.45 -1.27 -3.49
C ASP A 34 -22.78 -2.02 -4.64
N ASP A 35 -23.60 -2.53 -5.56
CA ASP A 35 -23.17 -3.35 -6.68
C ASP A 35 -22.34 -2.55 -7.71
N GLU A 36 -22.61 -1.25 -7.88
CA GLU A 36 -21.84 -0.39 -8.79
C GLU A 36 -20.38 -0.25 -8.31
N LYS A 37 -20.19 -0.06 -7.00
CA LYS A 37 -18.86 0.04 -6.39
C LYS A 37 -18.09 -1.27 -6.48
N ARG A 38 -18.80 -2.39 -6.33
CA ARG A 38 -18.24 -3.73 -6.48
C ARG A 38 -17.76 -3.95 -7.91
N GLU A 39 -18.58 -3.62 -8.90
CA GLU A 39 -18.22 -3.79 -10.31
C GLU A 39 -17.02 -2.91 -10.68
N TYR A 40 -17.02 -1.65 -10.25
CA TYR A 40 -15.89 -0.74 -10.45
C TYR A 40 -14.59 -1.30 -9.85
N TYR A 41 -14.62 -1.76 -8.60
CA TYR A 41 -13.45 -2.36 -7.96
C TYR A 41 -12.97 -3.62 -8.68
N LEU A 42 -13.88 -4.49 -9.12
CA LEU A 42 -13.53 -5.70 -9.87
C LEU A 42 -12.86 -5.36 -11.21
N LYS A 43 -13.38 -4.36 -11.92
CA LYS A 43 -12.79 -3.86 -13.17
C LYS A 43 -11.40 -3.28 -12.94
N LEU A 44 -11.23 -2.47 -11.89
CA LEU A 44 -9.93 -1.91 -11.48
C LEU A 44 -8.93 -3.02 -11.11
N LYS A 45 -9.36 -3.99 -10.31
CA LYS A 45 -8.53 -5.14 -9.90
C LYS A 45 -8.13 -6.01 -11.09
N LYS A 46 -9.03 -6.25 -12.03
CA LYS A 46 -8.74 -7.03 -13.24
C LYS A 46 -7.73 -6.33 -14.14
N ASN A 47 -7.87 -5.03 -14.34
CA ASN A 47 -7.02 -4.27 -15.28
C ASN A 47 -5.68 -3.85 -14.66
N HIS A 48 -5.66 -3.52 -13.35
CA HIS A 48 -4.53 -2.89 -12.69
C HIS A 48 -4.05 -3.61 -11.42
N GLY A 49 -4.72 -4.68 -10.98
CA GLY A 49 -4.42 -5.36 -9.71
C GLY A 49 -2.96 -5.76 -9.56
N SER A 50 -2.36 -6.36 -10.60
CA SER A 50 -0.93 -6.74 -10.57
C SER A 50 -0.01 -5.51 -10.39
N LYS A 51 -0.29 -4.42 -11.12
CA LYS A 51 0.47 -3.17 -11.01
C LYS A 51 0.34 -2.55 -9.61
N LEU A 52 -0.86 -2.62 -9.02
CA LEU A 52 -1.13 -2.08 -7.68
C LEU A 52 -0.46 -2.92 -6.57
N VAL A 53 -0.37 -4.24 -6.75
CA VAL A 53 0.40 -5.10 -5.83
C VAL A 53 1.89 -4.79 -5.91
N ILE A 54 2.44 -4.64 -7.11
CA ILE A 54 3.85 -4.27 -7.31
C ILE A 54 4.12 -2.89 -6.69
N LEU A 55 3.24 -1.91 -6.91
CA LEU A 55 3.34 -0.59 -6.29
C LEU A 55 3.32 -0.69 -4.76
N GLY A 56 2.44 -1.52 -4.20
CA GLY A 56 2.41 -1.79 -2.77
C GLY A 56 3.73 -2.35 -2.24
N ALA A 57 4.31 -3.33 -2.93
CA ALA A 57 5.60 -3.92 -2.57
C ALA A 57 6.75 -2.89 -2.63
N LEU A 58 6.77 -2.03 -3.66
CA LEU A 58 7.76 -0.95 -3.78
C LEU A 58 7.63 0.09 -2.67
N LEU A 59 6.40 0.47 -2.29
CA LEU A 59 6.16 1.38 -1.18
C LEU A 59 6.65 0.80 0.15
N ILE A 60 6.44 -0.49 0.39
CA ILE A 60 6.96 -1.18 1.58
C ILE A 60 8.48 -1.15 1.57
N ALA A 61 9.11 -1.59 0.47
CA ALA A 61 10.57 -1.66 0.36
C ALA A 61 11.21 -0.28 0.56
N PHE A 62 10.65 0.75 -0.06
CA PHE A 62 11.14 2.12 0.06
C PHE A 62 10.94 2.70 1.46
N GLY A 63 9.76 2.48 2.07
CA GLY A 63 9.50 2.93 3.44
C GLY A 63 10.41 2.24 4.46
N VAL A 64 10.68 0.94 4.30
CA VAL A 64 11.64 0.21 5.16
C VAL A 64 13.05 0.77 4.99
N PHE A 65 13.48 1.02 3.75
CA PHE A 65 14.78 1.63 3.47
C PHE A 65 14.92 3.01 4.14
N GLN A 66 13.90 3.87 4.05
CA GLN A 66 13.90 5.17 4.70
C GLN A 66 13.89 5.08 6.23
N LEU A 67 13.17 4.11 6.80
CA LEU A 67 13.18 3.85 8.24
C LEU A 67 14.57 3.46 8.74
N VAL A 68 15.21 2.50 8.05
CA VAL A 68 16.57 2.08 8.37
C VAL A 68 17.53 3.27 8.25
N ARG A 69 17.43 4.05 7.17
CA ARG A 69 18.26 5.25 7.02
C ARG A 69 18.04 6.24 8.17
N GLY A 70 16.80 6.57 8.54
CA GLY A 70 16.52 7.55 9.58
C GLY A 70 16.80 7.09 11.02
N LEU A 71 16.97 5.78 11.24
CA LEU A 71 17.34 5.20 12.53
C LEU A 71 18.85 5.04 12.72
N PHE A 72 19.59 4.76 11.65
CA PHE A 72 21.01 4.40 11.71
C PHE A 72 21.97 5.46 11.12
N PHE A 73 21.47 6.46 10.39
CA PHE A 73 22.24 7.53 9.77
C PHE A 73 21.62 8.90 10.04
#